data_AF-A0A060CA97-F1
#
_entry.id   AF-A0A060CA97-F1
#
_cell.length_a   1.000
_cell.length_b   1.000
_cell.length_c   1.000
_cell.angle_alpha   90.00
_cell.angle_beta   90.00
_cell.angle_gamma   90.00
#
_symmetry.space_group_name_H-M   'P 1'
#
loop_
_entity.id
_entity.type
_entity.pdbx_description
1 polymer ?
#
loop_
_entity_poly.entity_id
_entity_poly.type
_entity_poly.pdbx_seq_one_letter_code
_entity_poly.pdbx_strand_id
1 'polypeptide(L)'
;MGTAALESTINDHGARDPFIIRLEDGGFALIATDLNTRNAAYRGSDGTPQWRRMETHGRHDILVWKSPDLTHWIGPTTPRLGTADMGNVWAPKAVHMPDRGRYLVTWSSTSRSDGFAKQRIYGSWTTDFDKFSPAFPLMDDAHSRIDILLTHDDSTWLMII
;
A
#
# COMPACT_ATOMS: atom_id res chain seq x y z
N MET A 1 -1.59 -28.04 0.26
CA MET A 1 -1.42 -26.59 0.53
C MET A 1 -0.84 -25.97 -0.73
N GLY A 2 -1.26 -24.77 -1.10
CA GLY A 2 -0.64 -24.05 -2.23
C GLY A 2 0.70 -23.44 -1.82
N THR A 3 1.64 -23.36 -2.75
CA THR A 3 2.90 -22.61 -2.60
C THR A 3 2.62 -21.12 -2.83
N ALA A 4 3.39 -20.24 -2.19
CA ALA A 4 3.30 -18.81 -2.47
C ALA A 4 3.60 -18.53 -3.95
N ALA A 5 2.80 -17.66 -4.58
CA ALA A 5 3.01 -17.26 -5.97
C ALA A 5 4.13 -16.21 -6.09
N LEU A 6 4.25 -15.33 -5.10
CA LEU A 6 5.30 -14.33 -4.95
C LEU A 6 5.72 -14.28 -3.48
N GLU A 7 7.00 -14.05 -3.25
CA GLU A 7 7.59 -13.92 -1.92
C GLU A 7 8.37 -12.61 -1.81
N SER A 8 8.33 -12.01 -0.63
CA SER A 8 9.20 -10.88 -0.29
C SER A 8 10.25 -11.35 0.72
N THR A 9 11.51 -11.23 0.34
CA THR A 9 12.68 -11.54 1.18
C THR A 9 13.41 -10.28 1.65
N ILE A 10 12.80 -9.11 1.45
CA ILE A 10 13.33 -7.80 1.82
C ILE A 10 12.53 -7.18 2.95
N ASN A 11 13.14 -6.24 3.67
CA ASN A 11 12.53 -5.47 4.76
C ASN A 11 11.81 -6.32 5.81
N ASP A 12 10.47 -6.34 5.84
CA ASP A 12 9.73 -7.11 6.84
C ASP A 12 9.60 -8.59 6.48
N HIS A 13 10.05 -9.00 5.29
CA HIS A 13 9.99 -10.37 4.78
C HIS A 13 8.55 -10.90 4.71
N GLY A 14 7.62 -10.06 4.26
CA GLY A 14 6.22 -10.42 4.08
C GLY A 14 5.50 -9.47 3.14
N ALA A 15 4.59 -10.02 2.34
CA ALA A 15 3.72 -9.27 1.44
C ALA A 15 2.27 -9.49 1.87
N ARG A 16 1.52 -8.40 2.02
CA ARG A 16 0.11 -8.45 2.40
C ARG A 16 -0.74 -7.53 1.54
N ASP A 17 -2.03 -7.86 1.49
CA ASP A 17 -3.07 -7.04 0.89
C ASP A 17 -2.81 -6.68 -0.59
N PRO A 18 -2.41 -7.66 -1.44
CA PRO A 18 -1.97 -7.39 -2.81
C PRO A 18 -3.06 -6.71 -3.64
N PHE A 19 -2.64 -5.86 -4.56
CA PHE A 19 -3.48 -5.21 -5.55
C PHE A 19 -2.78 -5.19 -6.90
N ILE A 20 -3.50 -5.53 -7.96
CA ILE A 20 -2.95 -5.59 -9.31
C ILE A 20 -3.63 -4.57 -10.21
N ILE A 21 -2.83 -3.93 -11.07
CA ILE A 21 -3.31 -2.95 -12.04
C ILE A 21 -2.57 -3.13 -13.36
N ARG A 22 -3.29 -2.92 -14.47
CA ARG A 22 -2.71 -2.90 -15.81
C ARG A 22 -2.03 -1.56 -16.05
N LEU A 23 -0.84 -1.59 -16.64
CA LEU A 23 -0.08 -0.39 -16.99
C LEU A 23 -0.48 0.14 -18.38
N GLU A 24 -0.34 1.45 -18.59
CA GLU A 24 -0.69 2.14 -19.84
C GLU A 24 0.19 1.70 -21.01
N ASP A 25 1.47 1.47 -20.76
CA ASP A 25 2.45 0.97 -21.72
C ASP A 25 2.36 -0.55 -21.92
N GLY A 26 1.45 -1.22 -21.22
CA GLY A 26 1.25 -2.67 -21.25
C GLY A 26 1.90 -3.37 -20.07
N GLY A 27 1.50 -4.63 -19.86
CA GLY A 27 1.87 -5.36 -18.64
C GLY A 27 1.11 -4.88 -17.40
N PHE A 28 1.64 -5.22 -16.23
CA PHE A 28 0.96 -5.16 -14.95
C PHE A 28 1.92 -4.76 -13.83
N ALA A 29 1.40 -4.05 -12.84
CA ALA A 29 2.04 -3.88 -11.55
C ALA A 29 1.20 -4.57 -10.46
N LEU A 30 1.87 -5.28 -9.56
CA LEU A 30 1.31 -5.77 -8.30
C LEU A 30 1.94 -4.96 -7.16
N ILE A 31 1.10 -4.27 -6.40
CA ILE A 31 1.51 -3.52 -5.22
C ILE A 31 1.00 -4.21 -3.95
N ALA A 32 1.77 -4.15 -2.86
CA ALA A 32 1.40 -4.79 -1.60
C ALA A 32 1.96 -4.03 -0.39
N THR A 33 1.35 -4.28 0.76
CA THR A 33 1.89 -3.90 2.07
C THR A 33 3.19 -4.69 2.33
N ASP A 34 4.28 -4.00 2.66
CA ASP A 34 5.52 -4.60 3.20
C ASP A 34 5.31 -4.91 4.69
N LEU A 35 4.80 -6.11 4.99
CA LEU A 35 4.48 -6.50 6.36
C LEU A 35 4.45 -8.02 6.54
N ASN A 36 5.28 -8.51 7.46
CA ASN A 36 5.16 -9.83 8.05
C ASN A 36 4.62 -9.70 9.48
N THR A 37 3.35 -10.03 9.69
CA THR A 37 2.70 -9.94 11.02
C THR A 37 3.27 -10.93 12.03
N ARG A 38 4.06 -11.91 11.58
CA ARG A 38 4.72 -12.92 12.41
C ARG A 38 6.18 -12.58 12.70
N ASN A 39 6.70 -11.48 12.15
CA ASN A 39 8.07 -11.02 12.41
C ASN A 39 8.26 -10.81 13.92
N ALA A 40 9.38 -11.29 14.46
CA ALA A 40 9.70 -11.19 15.88
C ALA A 40 9.69 -9.74 16.38
N ALA A 41 10.00 -8.78 15.51
CA ALA A 41 9.92 -7.36 15.84
C ALA A 41 8.50 -6.93 16.29
N TYR A 42 7.45 -7.59 15.79
CA TYR A 42 6.06 -7.26 16.11
C TYR A 42 5.39 -8.27 17.04
N ARG A 43 6.14 -9.06 17.81
CA ARG A 43 5.55 -10.02 18.75
C ARG A 43 5.48 -9.49 20.17
N GLY A 44 4.36 -9.74 20.84
CA GLY A 44 4.20 -9.56 22.28
C GLY A 44 4.99 -10.60 23.07
N SER A 45 5.14 -10.37 24.38
CA SER A 45 5.71 -11.35 25.29
C SER A 45 4.92 -12.67 25.34
N ASP A 46 3.63 -12.61 24.99
CA ASP A 46 2.72 -13.76 24.85
C ASP A 46 2.74 -14.40 23.45
N GLY A 47 3.60 -13.89 22.55
CA GLY A 47 3.72 -14.36 21.17
C GLY A 47 2.66 -13.82 20.21
N THR A 48 1.72 -12.98 20.66
CA THR A 48 0.66 -12.42 19.79
C THR A 48 1.20 -11.27 18.90
N PRO A 49 0.62 -11.04 17.70
CA PRO A 49 0.97 -9.87 16.89
C PRO A 49 0.59 -8.55 17.58
N GLN A 50 1.56 -7.65 17.71
CA GLN A 50 1.38 -6.29 18.23
C GLN A 50 0.97 -5.34 17.10
N TRP A 51 -0.31 -5.33 16.75
CA TRP A 51 -0.87 -4.45 15.72
C TRP A 51 -0.53 -2.99 15.93
N ARG A 52 -0.65 -2.49 17.17
CA ARG A 52 -0.34 -1.08 17.48
C ARG A 52 1.10 -0.70 17.15
N ARG A 53 2.05 -1.63 17.29
CA ARG A 53 3.45 -1.41 16.90
C ARG A 53 3.58 -1.32 15.39
N MET A 54 2.88 -2.18 14.65
CA MET A 54 2.87 -2.15 13.17
C MET A 54 2.19 -0.89 12.62
N GLU A 55 1.21 -0.33 13.34
CA GLU A 55 0.53 0.92 12.97
C GLU A 55 1.39 2.16 13.18
N THR A 56 2.33 2.13 14.13
CA THR A 56 3.07 3.32 14.59
C THR A 56 4.55 3.31 14.19
N HIS A 57 5.09 2.12 13.92
CA HIS A 57 6.49 1.88 13.56
C HIS A 57 6.61 0.90 12.39
N GLY A 58 5.56 0.80 11.57
CA GLY A 58 5.54 -0.02 10.38
C GLY A 58 6.39 0.56 9.26
N ARG A 59 6.41 -0.14 8.13
CA ARG A 59 7.13 0.31 6.93
C ARG A 59 6.44 1.50 6.28
N HIS A 60 7.26 2.34 5.64
CA HIS A 60 6.84 3.50 4.86
C HIS A 60 6.96 3.28 3.35
N ASP A 61 7.37 2.07 2.97
CA ASP A 61 7.56 1.61 1.61
C ASP A 61 6.45 0.61 1.27
N ILE A 62 6.09 0.53 0.00
CA ILE A 62 5.26 -0.57 -0.53
C ILE A 62 6.15 -1.57 -1.26
N LEU A 63 5.66 -2.78 -1.47
CA LEU A 63 6.28 -3.73 -2.39
C LEU A 63 5.67 -3.56 -3.77
N VAL A 64 6.50 -3.54 -4.81
CA VAL A 64 6.04 -3.48 -6.21
C VAL A 64 6.70 -4.59 -7.03
N TRP A 65 5.89 -5.44 -7.64
CA TRP A 65 6.32 -6.33 -8.72
C TRP A 65 5.74 -5.86 -10.04
N LYS A 66 6.47 -6.10 -11.13
CA LYS A 66 5.99 -5.86 -12.49
C LYS A 66 5.96 -7.16 -13.29
N SER A 67 5.01 -7.28 -14.19
CA SER A 67 4.86 -8.45 -15.05
C SER A 67 4.38 -8.05 -16.44
N PRO A 68 4.95 -8.60 -17.53
CA PRO A 68 4.40 -8.39 -18.87
C PRO A 68 3.12 -9.21 -19.12
N ASP A 69 2.90 -10.31 -18.39
CA ASP A 69 1.95 -11.37 -18.78
C ASP A 69 1.22 -12.09 -17.62
N LEU A 70 1.34 -11.58 -16.39
CA LEU A 70 0.79 -12.17 -15.14
C LEU A 70 1.43 -13.48 -14.67
N THR A 71 2.39 -14.03 -15.42
CA THR A 71 3.03 -15.31 -15.12
C THR A 71 4.51 -15.13 -14.78
N HIS A 72 5.20 -14.21 -15.45
CA HIS A 72 6.59 -13.85 -15.18
C HIS A 72 6.65 -12.54 -14.39
N TRP A 73 7.26 -12.56 -13.21
CA TRP A 73 7.29 -11.41 -12.31
C TRP A 73 8.72 -10.94 -12.03
N ILE A 74 8.90 -9.61 -12.00
CA ILE A 74 10.14 -8.93 -11.69
C ILE A 74 9.94 -8.12 -10.41
N GLY A 75 10.88 -8.21 -9.47
CA GLY A 75 10.82 -7.51 -8.18
C GLY A 75 10.86 -8.46 -6.97
N PRO A 76 10.47 -7.99 -5.76
CA PRO A 76 9.89 -6.66 -5.53
C PRO A 76 10.92 -5.53 -5.51
N THR A 77 10.51 -4.33 -5.94
CA THR A 77 11.14 -3.06 -5.54
C THR A 77 10.40 -2.46 -4.34
N THR A 78 11.02 -1.50 -3.64
CA THR A 78 10.45 -0.85 -2.44
C THR A 78 10.44 0.67 -2.55
N PRO A 79 9.56 1.26 -3.39
CA PRO A 79 9.40 2.70 -3.41
C PRO A 79 8.77 3.21 -2.13
N ARG A 80 9.31 4.33 -1.62
CA ARG A 80 8.83 4.98 -0.41
C ARG A 80 7.68 5.93 -0.71
N LEU A 81 6.54 5.71 -0.04
CA LEU A 81 5.36 6.59 -0.12
C LEU A 81 5.16 7.38 1.17
N GLY A 82 5.46 6.74 2.31
CA GLY A 82 5.24 7.30 3.63
C GLY A 82 6.31 8.31 4.06
N THR A 83 5.89 9.31 4.84
CA THR A 83 6.77 10.29 5.47
C THR A 83 7.23 9.82 6.85
N ALA A 84 8.12 10.58 7.51
CA ALA A 84 8.52 10.27 8.89
C ALA A 84 7.40 10.48 9.93
N ASP A 85 6.33 11.20 9.54
CA ASP A 85 5.16 11.46 10.38
C ASP A 85 4.08 10.40 10.24
N MET A 86 4.18 9.52 9.24
CA MET A 86 3.29 8.38 9.08
C MET A 86 3.75 7.24 9.98
N GLY A 87 2.81 6.39 10.42
CA GLY A 87 3.13 5.21 11.22
C GLY A 87 3.23 3.92 10.41
N ASN A 88 2.57 3.87 9.25
CA ASN A 88 2.49 2.70 8.38
C ASN A 88 2.07 3.07 6.95
N VAL A 89 2.26 2.16 5.98
CA VAL A 89 1.68 2.27 4.63
C VAL A 89 0.97 0.95 4.32
N TRP A 90 -0.35 0.90 4.54
CA TRP A 90 -1.12 -0.35 4.47
C TRP A 90 -2.15 -0.38 3.34
N ALA A 91 -2.34 -1.59 2.81
CA ALA A 91 -3.32 -1.96 1.80
C ALA A 91 -3.33 -1.01 0.60
N PRO A 92 -2.18 -0.80 -0.06
CA PRO A 92 -2.11 0.12 -1.17
C PRO A 92 -3.02 -0.36 -2.32
N LYS A 93 -3.84 0.55 -2.84
CA LYS A 93 -4.66 0.37 -4.04
C LYS A 93 -4.31 1.45 -5.05
N ALA A 94 -4.58 1.20 -6.32
CA ALA A 94 -4.30 2.14 -7.39
C ALA A 94 -5.49 2.27 -8.33
N VAL A 95 -5.69 3.47 -8.87
CA VAL A 95 -6.63 3.71 -9.95
C VAL A 95 -5.98 4.58 -11.01
N HIS A 96 -6.17 4.21 -12.27
CA HIS A 96 -5.70 5.00 -13.39
C HIS A 96 -6.58 6.25 -13.55
N MET A 97 -5.96 7.39 -13.84
CA MET A 97 -6.65 8.66 -14.05
C MET A 97 -6.34 9.16 -15.45
N PRO A 98 -7.14 8.78 -16.47
CA PRO A 98 -6.87 9.04 -17.88
C PRO A 98 -6.63 10.52 -18.19
N ASP A 99 -7.49 11.40 -17.65
CA ASP A 99 -7.40 12.86 -17.84
C ASP A 99 -6.10 13.47 -17.31
N ARG A 100 -5.36 12.72 -16.49
CA ARG A 100 -4.09 13.14 -15.88
C ARG A 100 -2.88 12.36 -16.38
N GLY A 101 -3.07 11.29 -17.15
CA GLY A 101 -2.00 10.40 -17.63
C GLY A 101 -1.15 9.80 -16.50
N ARG A 102 -1.78 9.43 -15.37
CA ARG A 102 -1.08 8.91 -14.17
C ARG A 102 -2.02 8.09 -13.29
N TYR A 103 -1.45 7.38 -12.33
CA TYR A 103 -2.18 6.62 -11.31
C TYR A 103 -2.26 7.41 -10.00
N LEU A 104 -3.42 7.34 -9.37
CA LEU A 104 -3.56 7.66 -7.95
C LEU A 104 -3.37 6.38 -7.15
N VAL A 105 -2.35 6.36 -6.29
CA VAL A 105 -2.14 5.28 -5.32
C VAL A 105 -2.62 5.74 -3.95
N THR A 106 -3.50 4.97 -3.34
CA THR A 106 -4.09 5.25 -2.02
C THR A 106 -3.72 4.19 -1.01
N TRP A 107 -3.53 4.59 0.25
CA TRP A 107 -3.24 3.66 1.35
C TRP A 107 -3.76 4.20 2.67
N SER A 108 -3.76 3.33 3.68
CA SER A 108 -4.15 3.66 5.05
C SER A 108 -2.91 3.92 5.90
N SER A 109 -2.92 4.99 6.69
CA SER A 109 -1.83 5.31 7.61
C SER A 109 -2.31 6.02 8.88
N THR A 110 -1.74 5.67 10.04
CA THR A 110 -1.79 6.54 11.21
C THR A 110 -0.76 7.67 11.09
N SER A 111 -0.91 8.74 11.88
CA SER A 111 0.01 9.88 11.83
C SER A 111 0.43 10.36 13.21
N ARG A 112 1.68 10.78 13.35
CA ARG A 112 2.20 11.43 14.56
C ARG A 112 1.43 12.70 14.94
N SER A 113 0.80 13.36 13.96
CA SER A 113 0.06 14.61 14.16
C SER A 113 -1.03 14.53 15.23
N ASP A 114 -1.60 13.35 15.45
CA ASP A 114 -2.60 13.08 16.50
C ASP A 114 -2.17 11.97 17.47
N GLY A 115 -0.87 11.70 17.58
CA GLY A 115 -0.37 10.59 18.39
C GLY A 115 -0.74 9.22 17.83
N PHE A 116 -0.90 9.13 16.50
CA PHE A 116 -1.27 7.93 15.76
C PHE A 116 -2.68 7.42 16.11
N ALA A 117 -3.62 8.29 16.48
CA ALA A 117 -4.89 7.89 17.10
C ALA A 117 -5.83 7.12 16.15
N LYS A 118 -5.76 7.37 14.84
CA LYS A 118 -6.64 6.74 13.83
C LYS A 118 -5.96 6.58 12.48
N GLN A 119 -6.49 5.64 11.68
CA GLN A 119 -6.10 5.43 10.29
C GLN A 119 -6.80 6.45 9.38
N ARG A 120 -6.04 7.09 8.50
CA ARG A 120 -6.52 8.00 7.45
C ARG A 120 -6.14 7.45 6.10
N ILE A 121 -6.84 7.91 5.07
CA ILE A 121 -6.45 7.60 3.70
C ILE A 121 -5.57 8.71 3.15
N TYR A 122 -4.42 8.31 2.64
CA TYR A 122 -3.48 9.17 1.92
C TYR A 122 -3.45 8.78 0.45
N GLY A 123 -3.04 9.73 -0.38
CA GLY A 123 -2.83 9.56 -1.81
C GLY A 123 -1.44 10.00 -2.24
N SER A 124 -0.93 9.40 -3.32
CA SER A 124 0.25 9.85 -4.05
C SER A 124 0.09 9.54 -5.54
N TRP A 125 0.70 10.37 -6.38
CA TRP A 125 0.67 10.22 -7.83
C TRP A 125 1.91 9.49 -8.32
N THR A 126 1.74 8.60 -9.30
CA THR A 126 2.84 7.96 -10.03
C THR A 126 2.45 7.73 -11.49
N THR A 127 3.42 7.65 -12.38
CA THR A 127 3.23 7.19 -13.77
C THR A 127 3.78 5.78 -13.99
N ASP A 128 4.64 5.29 -13.11
CA ASP A 128 5.50 4.13 -13.35
C ASP A 128 5.59 3.14 -12.17
N PHE A 129 5.03 3.46 -11.01
CA PHE A 129 5.18 2.71 -9.75
C PHE A 129 6.63 2.59 -9.24
N ASP A 130 7.55 3.41 -9.74
CA ASP A 130 8.93 3.52 -9.25
C ASP A 130 9.15 4.86 -8.54
N LYS A 131 8.54 5.93 -9.05
CA LYS A 131 8.61 7.28 -8.47
C LYS A 131 7.23 7.79 -8.11
N PHE A 132 7.15 8.41 -6.95
CA PHE A 132 5.92 8.88 -6.36
C PHE A 132 6.02 10.37 -6.04
N SER A 133 4.92 11.09 -6.22
CA SER A 133 4.81 12.46 -5.70
C SER A 133 4.81 12.43 -4.16
N PRO A 134 5.02 13.59 -3.51
CA PRO A 134 4.72 13.71 -2.08
C PRO A 134 3.30 13.23 -1.76
N ALA A 135 3.15 12.55 -0.62
CA ALA A 135 1.87 12.10 -0.11
C ALA A 135 0.98 13.29 0.29
N PHE A 136 -0.34 13.16 0.10
CA PHE A 136 -1.33 14.13 0.55
C PHE A 136 -2.50 13.42 1.24
N PRO A 137 -3.15 14.05 2.23
CA PRO A 137 -4.35 13.48 2.84
C PRO A 137 -5.48 13.45 1.82
N LEU A 138 -6.13 12.30 1.69
CA LEU A 138 -7.29 12.10 0.81
C LEU A 138 -8.58 12.02 1.62
N MET A 139 -8.55 11.37 2.79
CA MET A 139 -9.70 11.27 3.70
C MET A 139 -9.24 11.28 5.16
N ASP A 140 -9.91 12.12 5.96
CA ASP A 140 -9.73 12.22 7.40
C ASP A 140 -11.10 12.27 8.11
N ASP A 141 -11.68 11.08 8.32
CA ASP A 141 -12.98 10.91 8.97
C ASP A 141 -12.84 10.87 10.50
N ALA A 142 -13.94 11.06 11.23
CA ALA A 142 -13.95 10.96 12.70
C ALA A 142 -13.45 9.60 13.24
N HIS A 143 -13.59 8.52 12.45
CA HIS A 143 -13.15 7.17 12.81
C HIS A 143 -12.12 6.66 11.79
N SER A 144 -11.35 5.65 12.20
CA SER A 144 -10.37 4.99 11.32
C SER A 144 -11.03 4.49 10.03
N ARG A 145 -10.38 4.78 8.90
CA ARG A 145 -10.71 4.21 7.59
C ARG A 145 -9.52 3.43 7.09
N ILE A 146 -9.78 2.21 6.61
CA ILE A 146 -8.77 1.31 6.06
C ILE A 146 -9.27 0.70 4.74
N ASP A 147 -8.35 0.15 3.97
CA ASP A 147 -8.62 -0.77 2.84
C ASP A 147 -9.56 -0.20 1.75
N ILE A 148 -9.54 1.12 1.53
CA ILE A 148 -10.41 1.72 0.52
C ILE A 148 -10.00 1.33 -0.89
N LEU A 149 -10.99 1.27 -1.79
CA LEU A 149 -10.77 1.18 -3.23
C LEU A 149 -11.46 2.36 -3.93
N LEU A 150 -10.71 3.07 -4.77
CA LEU A 150 -11.27 4.00 -5.74
C LEU A 150 -11.39 3.32 -7.10
N THR A 151 -12.54 3.48 -7.73
CA THR A 151 -12.79 3.04 -9.11
C THR A 151 -13.71 4.04 -9.80
N HIS A 152 -13.85 3.92 -11.12
CA HIS A 152 -14.78 4.73 -11.87
C HIS A 152 -15.46 3.91 -12.97
N ASP A 153 -16.64 4.35 -13.34
CA ASP A 153 -17.38 3.90 -14.52
C ASP A 153 -17.91 5.16 -15.24
N ASP A 154 -17.56 5.32 -16.53
CA ASP A 154 -17.83 6.38 -17.53
C ASP A 154 -18.16 7.84 -17.10
N SER A 155 -18.90 8.06 -16.02
CA SER A 155 -19.23 9.38 -15.45
C SER A 155 -19.13 9.49 -13.92
N THR A 156 -18.88 8.38 -13.21
CA THR A 156 -19.04 8.30 -11.76
C THR A 156 -17.80 7.71 -11.09
N TRP A 157 -17.26 8.44 -10.12
CA TRP A 157 -16.24 7.93 -9.20
C TRP A 157 -16.90 7.23 -8.02
N LEU A 158 -16.46 6.01 -7.75
CA LEU A 158 -16.90 5.21 -6.62
C LEU A 158 -15.74 5.03 -5.65
N MET A 159 -16.05 5.22 -4.38
CA MET A 159 -15.15 4.90 -3.27
C MET A 159 -15.81 3.82 -2.43
N ILE A 160 -15.16 2.68 -2.35
CA ILE A 160 -15.60 1.54 -1.56
C ILE A 160 -14.80 1.56 -0.26
N ILE A 161 -15.52 1.54 0.87
CA ILE A 161 -15.01 1.64 2.24
C ILE A 161 -15.58 0.50 3.06
#